data_AF-A0A6I1MWS9-F1
#
_entry.id   AF-A0A6I1MWS9-F1
#
_cell.length_a   1.000
_cell.length_b   1.000
_cell.length_c   1.000
_cell.angle_alpha   90.00
_cell.angle_beta   90.00
_cell.angle_gamma   90.00
#
_symmetry.space_group_name_H-M   'P 1'
#
loop_
_entity.id
_entity.type
_entity.pdbx_description
1 polymer ?
#
loop_
_entity_poly.entity_id
_entity_poly.type
_entity_poly.pdbx_seq_one_letter_code
_entity_poly.pdbx_strand_id
1 'polypeptide(L)'
;MAKRAMWGQAGYARRSMNYFVALMLAACAIPQAAAQPSDELMVGRFFVELVGESLKQKFLPGSTDTQSVRAKAALLVPKFTADGCEVLQWDRNARSKLSLDISRPGKYCLDQDYESFCSPFEHGCPGPVIDIRASNVDVDLRGHTVSASGTGVSGYGQNIRIHHGRIKSARLGVQLSDKGNSPALAAPGLPLNADPVFSDTGFVVESMQFSDVGTAIMVSGRGNMVRDNTIGANFDKKNSTGAHLALLSYGPAARIERNTFRLSGLASGANGYAMYLRSADGTVVGNNNVRTGFSRTGTIGVGVSGTTGVVLESNTLDTEKAVELDDASSL
;
A
#
# COMPACT_ATOMS: atom_id res chain seq x y z
N MET A 1 57.18 -44.03 -17.97
CA MET A 1 57.73 -42.85 -17.25
C MET A 1 56.58 -41.93 -16.86
N ALA A 2 56.71 -41.28 -15.70
CA ALA A 2 55.77 -40.34 -15.03
C ALA A 2 54.55 -40.99 -14.33
N LYS A 3 54.65 -41.39 -13.05
CA LYS A 3 54.60 -40.63 -11.77
C LYS A 3 53.17 -40.35 -11.25
N ARG A 4 52.73 -41.25 -10.36
CA ARG A 4 51.71 -41.00 -9.31
C ARG A 4 52.23 -39.94 -8.33
N ALA A 5 51.34 -39.08 -7.84
CA ALA A 5 51.49 -38.38 -6.57
C ALA A 5 50.13 -38.32 -5.86
N MET A 6 50.06 -39.02 -4.72
CA MET A 6 49.14 -38.71 -3.61
C MET A 6 49.54 -37.37 -2.99
N TRP A 7 48.62 -36.75 -2.25
CA TRP A 7 48.72 -35.85 -1.08
C TRP A 7 47.30 -35.27 -0.92
N GLY A 8 46.63 -35.11 0.21
CA GLY A 8 46.96 -35.26 1.63
C GLY A 8 45.89 -34.44 2.38
N GLN A 9 45.12 -35.07 3.26
CA GLN A 9 44.23 -34.39 4.21
C GLN A 9 45.06 -33.73 5.31
N ALA A 10 44.77 -32.47 5.66
CA ALA A 10 44.93 -31.90 7.01
C ALA A 10 44.44 -30.44 7.02
N GLY A 11 43.50 -30.08 7.91
CA GLY A 11 43.16 -28.66 8.12
C GLY A 11 41.80 -28.35 8.75
N TYR A 12 41.36 -29.09 9.77
CA TYR A 12 40.20 -28.72 10.60
C TYR A 12 40.64 -28.62 12.07
N ALA A 13 41.08 -27.43 12.49
CA ALA A 13 41.15 -27.02 13.90
C ALA A 13 41.71 -25.58 13.98
N ARG A 14 40.84 -24.59 14.18
CA ARG A 14 41.09 -23.28 14.84
C ARG A 14 39.99 -22.30 14.43
N ARG A 15 38.83 -22.35 15.10
CA ARG A 15 37.86 -21.23 15.08
C ARG A 15 36.86 -21.21 16.24
N SER A 16 37.15 -21.91 17.34
CA SER A 16 36.26 -22.03 18.51
C SER A 16 36.94 -21.57 19.80
N MET A 17 37.63 -20.42 19.76
CA MET A 17 38.26 -19.88 20.98
C MET A 17 38.34 -18.35 21.03
N ASN A 18 37.36 -17.64 20.45
CA ASN A 18 37.22 -16.18 20.61
C ASN A 18 35.84 -15.75 21.16
N TYR A 19 34.90 -16.66 21.41
CA TYR A 19 33.54 -16.31 21.86
C TYR A 19 33.29 -16.47 23.36
N PHE A 20 34.20 -17.09 24.11
CA PHE A 20 34.01 -17.32 25.56
C PHE A 20 34.46 -16.15 26.44
N VAL A 21 35.23 -15.19 25.91
CA VAL A 21 35.75 -14.04 26.69
C VAL A 21 34.79 -12.85 26.67
N ALA A 22 33.91 -12.74 25.68
CA ALA A 22 32.94 -11.63 25.59
C ALA A 22 31.75 -11.76 26.56
N LEU A 23 31.42 -12.98 27.02
CA LEU A 23 30.28 -13.21 27.92
C LEU A 23 30.60 -12.97 29.40
N MET A 24 31.89 -12.92 29.78
CA MET A 24 32.33 -12.70 31.17
C MET A 24 32.54 -11.22 31.53
N LEU A 25 32.59 -10.31 30.54
CA LEU A 25 32.84 -8.88 30.79
C LEU A 25 31.56 -8.03 30.94
N ALA A 26 30.37 -8.60 30.72
CA ALA A 26 29.09 -7.89 30.87
C ALA A 26 28.43 -8.03 32.26
N ALA A 27 29.00 -8.85 33.17
CA ALA A 27 28.43 -9.11 34.49
C ALA A 27 29.01 -8.24 35.63
N CYS A 28 29.99 -7.37 35.36
CA CYS A 28 30.67 -6.58 36.38
C CYS A 28 30.60 -5.07 36.12
N ALA A 29 29.40 -4.52 35.94
CA ALA A 29 29.19 -3.07 36.00
C ALA A 29 27.72 -2.75 36.31
N ILE A 30 27.26 -3.09 37.52
CA ILE A 30 26.03 -2.52 38.08
C ILE A 30 26.46 -1.60 39.23
N PRO A 31 26.49 -0.27 39.05
CA PRO A 31 26.60 0.63 40.18
C PRO A 31 25.28 0.58 40.98
N GLN A 32 25.41 0.35 42.29
CA GLN A 32 24.33 0.58 43.24
C GLN A 32 24.05 2.10 43.30
N ALA A 33 23.02 2.55 42.60
CA ALA A 33 22.46 3.87 42.79
C ALA A 33 20.95 3.76 43.06
N ALA A 34 20.56 4.34 44.19
CA ALA A 34 19.22 4.30 44.73
C ALA A 34 18.25 5.20 43.95
N ALA A 35 17.00 4.72 43.85
CA ALA A 35 15.76 5.48 43.79
C ALA A 35 15.61 6.59 42.72
N GLN A 36 15.22 6.21 41.50
CA GLN A 36 14.25 6.97 40.68
C GLN A 36 13.42 6.00 39.80
N PRO A 37 12.13 6.26 39.54
CA PRO A 37 11.33 5.47 38.62
C PRO A 37 11.50 6.05 37.20
N SER A 38 12.30 5.40 36.36
CA SER A 38 12.43 5.74 34.95
C SER A 38 12.19 4.53 34.05
N ASP A 39 11.65 4.81 32.86
CA ASP A 39 11.26 3.88 31.78
C ASP A 39 12.38 2.96 31.26
N GLU A 40 13.57 2.96 31.86
CA GLU A 40 14.74 2.18 31.46
C GLU A 40 14.61 0.68 31.78
N LEU A 41 13.75 0.30 32.73
CA LEU A 41 13.49 -1.10 33.09
C LEU A 41 12.78 -1.89 31.98
N MET A 42 12.04 -1.23 31.09
CA MET A 42 11.37 -1.89 29.95
C MET A 42 12.35 -2.27 28.84
N VAL A 43 13.38 -1.43 28.61
CA VAL A 43 14.38 -1.67 27.55
C VAL A 43 15.25 -2.87 27.90
N GLY A 44 15.69 -3.00 29.16
CA GLY A 44 16.49 -4.13 29.61
C GLY A 44 15.77 -5.48 29.49
N ARG A 45 14.45 -5.51 29.77
CA ARG A 45 13.65 -6.75 29.66
C ARG A 45 13.44 -7.19 28.21
N PHE A 46 13.28 -6.24 27.29
CA PHE A 46 13.12 -6.50 25.86
C PHE A 46 14.39 -7.11 25.24
N PHE A 47 15.58 -6.61 25.61
CA PHE A 47 16.85 -7.16 25.12
C PHE A 47 17.10 -8.61 25.59
N VAL A 48 16.71 -8.95 26.82
CA VAL A 48 16.88 -10.32 27.35
C VAL A 48 15.97 -11.33 26.64
N GLU A 49 14.73 -10.95 26.32
CA GLU A 49 13.84 -11.80 25.51
C GLU A 49 14.34 -11.98 24.07
N LEU A 50 14.86 -10.90 23.45
CA LEU A 50 15.36 -10.95 22.08
C LEU A 50 16.59 -11.87 21.94
N VAL A 51 17.50 -11.84 22.92
CA VAL A 51 18.68 -12.71 22.96
C VAL A 51 18.29 -14.15 23.30
N GLY A 52 17.31 -14.35 24.18
CA GLY A 52 16.80 -15.67 24.55
C GLY A 52 16.16 -16.42 23.38
N GLU A 53 15.35 -15.75 22.57
CA GLU A 53 14.71 -16.35 21.38
C GLU A 53 15.73 -16.61 20.25
N SER A 54 16.73 -15.73 20.08
CA SER A 54 17.80 -15.90 19.08
C SER A 54 18.70 -17.11 19.37
N LEU A 55 18.89 -17.47 20.65
CA LEU A 55 19.66 -18.65 21.04
C LEU A 55 18.87 -19.95 20.87
N LYS A 56 17.55 -19.95 21.09
CA LYS A 56 16.70 -21.15 20.87
C LYS A 56 16.70 -21.60 19.41
N GLN A 57 16.76 -20.67 18.46
CA GLN A 57 16.78 -21.03 17.04
C GLN A 57 18.10 -21.69 16.58
N LYS A 58 19.22 -21.50 17.29
CA LYS A 58 20.53 -22.07 16.91
C LYS A 58 20.82 -23.47 17.45
N PHE A 59 20.02 -23.98 18.38
CA PHE A 59 20.24 -25.29 19.01
C PHE A 59 19.19 -26.35 18.66
N LEU A 60 18.30 -26.07 17.70
CA LEU A 60 17.46 -27.12 17.13
C LEU A 60 18.34 -28.03 16.25
N PRO A 61 18.37 -29.36 16.51
CA PRO A 61 19.14 -30.29 15.69
C PRO A 61 18.68 -30.19 14.24
N GLY A 62 19.65 -30.09 13.32
CA GLY A 62 19.43 -29.92 11.89
C GLY A 62 18.41 -30.94 11.38
N SER A 63 17.24 -30.44 11.00
CA SER A 63 16.20 -31.20 10.31
C SER A 63 16.82 -31.82 9.08
N THR A 64 16.89 -33.16 9.08
CA THR A 64 17.32 -33.94 7.93
C THR A 64 16.36 -33.63 6.79
N ASP A 65 16.89 -33.07 5.69
CA ASP A 65 16.17 -32.78 4.44
C ASP A 65 15.64 -34.09 3.82
N THR A 66 14.58 -34.64 4.37
CA THR A 66 13.70 -35.52 3.61
C THR A 66 13.01 -34.65 2.57
N GLN A 67 13.44 -34.80 1.31
CA GLN A 67 12.75 -34.33 0.11
C GLN A 67 11.34 -34.94 0.07
N SER A 68 10.44 -34.37 0.87
CA SER A 68 9.02 -34.56 0.76
C SER A 68 8.63 -33.99 -0.60
N VAL A 69 8.35 -34.88 -1.54
CA VAL A 69 7.73 -34.54 -2.83
C VAL A 69 6.37 -33.94 -2.49
N ARG A 70 6.34 -32.62 -2.32
CA ARG A 70 5.14 -31.87 -1.98
C ARG A 70 4.15 -32.10 -3.12
N ALA A 71 3.12 -32.89 -2.85
CA ALA A 71 2.06 -33.16 -3.81
C ALA A 71 1.56 -31.83 -4.39
N LYS A 72 1.48 -31.74 -5.72
CA LYS A 72 1.00 -30.56 -6.44
C LYS A 72 -0.42 -30.26 -5.93
N ALA A 73 -0.60 -29.11 -5.28
CA ALA A 73 -1.89 -28.70 -4.76
C ALA A 73 -2.92 -28.73 -5.90
N ALA A 74 -4.12 -29.24 -5.60
CA ALA A 74 -5.22 -29.24 -6.54
C ALA A 74 -5.56 -27.80 -6.94
N LEU A 75 -5.77 -27.55 -8.23
CA LEU A 75 -6.18 -26.24 -8.72
C LEU A 75 -7.53 -25.87 -8.10
N LEU A 76 -7.63 -24.67 -7.53
CA LEU A 76 -8.91 -24.13 -7.09
C LEU A 76 -9.86 -24.02 -8.30
N VAL A 77 -11.00 -24.70 -8.21
CA VAL A 77 -12.08 -24.58 -9.19
C VAL A 77 -12.80 -23.25 -8.91
N PRO A 78 -12.95 -22.36 -9.90
CA PRO A 78 -13.69 -21.12 -9.74
C PRO A 78 -15.09 -21.38 -9.21
N LYS A 79 -15.49 -20.62 -8.18
CA LYS A 79 -16.84 -20.68 -7.63
C LYS A 79 -17.62 -19.47 -8.11
N PHE A 80 -18.86 -19.69 -8.51
CA PHE A 80 -19.75 -18.64 -8.97
C PHE A 80 -20.95 -18.52 -8.05
N THR A 81 -21.37 -17.28 -7.79
CA THR A 81 -22.63 -16.97 -7.12
C THR A 81 -23.81 -17.14 -8.09
N ALA A 82 -25.05 -17.07 -7.56
CA ALA A 82 -26.26 -17.18 -8.38
C ALA A 82 -26.40 -16.08 -9.44
N ASP A 83 -25.82 -14.90 -9.19
CA ASP A 83 -25.75 -13.75 -10.11
C ASP A 83 -24.58 -13.83 -11.10
N GLY A 84 -23.83 -14.93 -11.12
CA GLY A 84 -22.76 -15.18 -12.08
C GLY A 84 -21.44 -14.48 -11.74
N CYS A 85 -21.27 -14.03 -10.50
CA CYS A 85 -20.04 -13.41 -10.03
C CYS A 85 -19.02 -14.49 -9.60
N GLU A 86 -17.77 -14.41 -10.09
CA GLU A 86 -16.67 -15.28 -9.69
C GLU A 86 -16.16 -14.86 -8.30
N VAL A 87 -16.28 -15.77 -7.33
CA VAL A 87 -15.85 -15.52 -5.95
C VAL A 87 -14.33 -15.59 -5.87
N LEU A 88 -13.70 -14.50 -5.45
CA LEU A 88 -12.26 -14.44 -5.21
C LEU A 88 -11.91 -15.19 -3.94
N GLN A 89 -11.09 -16.23 -4.07
CA GLN A 89 -10.64 -17.05 -2.94
C GLN A 89 -9.12 -17.09 -2.87
N TRP A 90 -8.58 -16.90 -1.67
CA TRP A 90 -7.15 -17.02 -1.45
C TRP A 90 -6.72 -18.48 -1.29
N ASP A 91 -5.87 -18.96 -2.20
CA ASP A 91 -5.22 -20.25 -2.07
C ASP A 91 -4.01 -20.18 -1.12
N ARG A 92 -4.26 -20.43 0.16
CA ARG A 92 -3.21 -20.50 1.20
C ARG A 92 -2.18 -21.60 0.94
N ASN A 93 -2.53 -22.64 0.19
CA ASN A 93 -1.63 -23.75 -0.11
C ASN A 93 -0.69 -23.42 -1.26
N ALA A 94 -1.15 -22.63 -2.24
CA ALA A 94 -0.35 -22.21 -3.38
C ALA A 94 0.51 -20.96 -3.09
N ARG A 95 0.07 -20.05 -2.21
CA ARG A 95 0.79 -18.80 -1.93
C ARG A 95 0.86 -18.50 -0.44
N SER A 96 2.08 -18.27 0.03
CA SER A 96 2.33 -17.82 1.40
C SER A 96 1.85 -16.39 1.66
N LYS A 97 1.75 -15.55 0.62
CA LYS A 97 1.25 -14.18 0.71
C LYS A 97 -0.17 -14.10 0.17
N LEU A 98 -1.04 -13.39 0.90
CA LEU A 98 -2.40 -13.09 0.46
C LEU A 98 -2.37 -12.20 -0.79
N SER A 99 -2.86 -12.74 -1.90
CA SER A 99 -3.04 -12.06 -3.19
C SER A 99 -4.17 -12.76 -3.95
N LEU A 100 -5.20 -12.00 -4.30
CA LEU A 100 -6.35 -12.41 -5.11
C LEU A 100 -6.10 -11.90 -6.53
N ASP A 101 -5.60 -12.79 -7.39
CA ASP A 101 -5.20 -12.42 -8.74
C ASP A 101 -6.37 -12.54 -9.73
N ILE A 102 -6.61 -11.46 -10.48
CA ILE A 102 -7.59 -11.42 -11.57
C ILE A 102 -6.84 -11.27 -12.89
N SER A 103 -6.76 -12.35 -13.67
CA SER A 103 -6.03 -12.38 -14.95
C SER A 103 -6.94 -12.49 -16.17
N ARG A 104 -8.27 -12.46 -15.98
CA ARG A 104 -9.28 -12.63 -17.03
C ARG A 104 -10.35 -11.54 -16.90
N PRO A 105 -10.96 -11.09 -18.01
CA PRO A 105 -12.17 -10.28 -17.97
C PRO A 105 -13.29 -11.00 -17.23
N GLY A 106 -14.14 -10.26 -16.53
CA GLY A 106 -15.26 -10.86 -15.81
C GLY A 106 -15.78 -10.03 -14.63
N LYS A 107 -16.76 -10.60 -13.93
CA LYS A 107 -17.31 -10.07 -12.69
C LYS A 107 -16.79 -10.88 -11.52
N TYR A 108 -16.30 -10.19 -10.51
CA TYR A 108 -15.63 -10.76 -9.35
C TYR A 108 -16.19 -10.19 -8.07
N CYS A 109 -16.23 -11.01 -7.02
CA CYS A 109 -16.74 -10.57 -5.73
C CYS A 109 -16.00 -11.22 -4.58
N LEU A 110 -16.05 -10.52 -3.46
CA LEU A 110 -15.63 -11.07 -2.17
C LEU A 110 -16.80 -11.80 -1.52
N ASP A 111 -16.48 -12.91 -0.85
CA ASP A 111 -17.38 -13.68 0.02
C ASP A 111 -17.08 -13.49 1.51
N GLN A 112 -15.99 -12.80 1.83
CA GLN A 112 -15.51 -12.56 3.18
C GLN A 112 -14.58 -11.35 3.22
N ASP A 113 -14.27 -10.91 4.44
CA ASP A 113 -13.26 -9.91 4.69
C ASP A 113 -11.85 -10.51 4.52
N TYR A 114 -10.91 -9.69 4.04
CA TYR A 114 -9.53 -10.09 3.80
C TYR A 114 -8.57 -9.16 4.54
N GLU A 115 -7.58 -9.74 5.20
CA GLU A 115 -6.59 -8.99 5.99
C GLU A 115 -5.16 -9.35 5.59
N SER A 116 -4.35 -8.34 5.25
CA SER A 116 -2.95 -8.48 4.84
C SER A 116 -2.08 -7.43 5.52
N PHE A 117 -1.40 -7.81 6.60
CA PHE A 117 -0.53 -6.91 7.36
C PHE A 117 0.93 -7.31 7.22
N CYS A 118 1.82 -6.33 7.03
CA CYS A 118 3.26 -6.57 7.05
C CYS A 118 3.65 -6.90 8.48
N SER A 119 4.34 -8.03 8.68
CA SER A 119 5.06 -8.24 9.92
C SER A 119 6.18 -7.20 10.02
N PRO A 120 6.39 -6.55 11.19
CA PRO A 120 7.54 -5.67 11.39
C PRO A 120 8.88 -6.40 11.23
N PHE A 121 8.86 -7.74 11.26
CA PHE A 121 10.03 -8.60 11.10
C PHE A 121 10.21 -9.13 9.68
N GLU A 122 9.23 -8.96 8.78
CA GLU A 122 9.36 -9.37 7.38
C GLU A 122 9.89 -8.21 6.54
N HIS A 123 11.02 -8.43 5.85
CA HIS A 123 11.53 -7.48 4.87
C HIS A 123 10.61 -7.44 3.65
N GLY A 124 9.76 -6.43 3.59
CA GLY A 124 8.89 -6.13 2.45
C GLY A 124 7.43 -6.43 2.74
N CYS A 125 6.61 -5.40 2.61
CA CYS A 125 5.17 -5.52 2.72
C CYS A 125 4.58 -6.47 1.66
N PRO A 126 3.49 -7.19 1.97
CA PRO A 126 2.74 -7.90 0.94
C PRO A 126 2.34 -6.92 -0.16
N GLY A 127 2.26 -7.45 -1.39
CA GLY A 127 1.74 -6.73 -2.54
C GLY A 127 0.26 -6.34 -2.36
N PRO A 128 -0.44 -5.98 -3.45
CA PRO A 128 -1.86 -5.71 -3.35
C PRO A 128 -2.64 -6.94 -2.86
N VAL A 129 -3.72 -6.73 -2.09
CA VAL A 129 -4.62 -7.83 -1.71
C VAL A 129 -5.38 -8.35 -2.93
N ILE A 130 -5.79 -7.45 -3.84
CA ILE A 130 -6.40 -7.78 -5.14
C ILE A 130 -5.51 -7.24 -6.25
N ASP A 131 -4.98 -8.11 -7.11
CA ASP A 131 -4.11 -7.76 -8.25
C ASP A 131 -4.82 -8.02 -9.58
N ILE A 132 -5.13 -6.95 -10.31
CA ILE A 132 -5.89 -7.01 -11.56
C ILE A 132 -4.97 -6.84 -12.77
N ARG A 133 -4.90 -7.89 -13.59
CA ARG A 133 -4.05 -8.00 -14.78
C ARG A 133 -4.86 -8.21 -16.05
N ALA A 134 -6.09 -7.68 -16.07
CA ALA A 134 -7.03 -7.82 -17.17
C ALA A 134 -7.86 -6.54 -17.34
N SER A 135 -8.46 -6.40 -18.51
CA SER A 135 -9.44 -5.34 -18.82
C SER A 135 -10.86 -5.88 -18.73
N ASN A 136 -11.86 -4.99 -18.67
CA ASN A 136 -13.28 -5.32 -18.52
C ASN A 136 -13.52 -6.18 -17.27
N VAL A 137 -13.09 -5.63 -16.13
CA VAL A 137 -13.15 -6.29 -14.83
C VAL A 137 -14.08 -5.49 -13.94
N ASP A 138 -15.06 -6.17 -13.36
CA ASP A 138 -15.97 -5.59 -12.38
C ASP A 138 -15.73 -6.28 -11.04
N VAL A 139 -15.31 -5.54 -10.01
CA VAL A 139 -15.03 -6.07 -8.67
C VAL A 139 -16.02 -5.46 -7.68
N ASP A 140 -16.98 -6.28 -7.26
CA ASP A 140 -17.95 -5.95 -6.22
C ASP A 140 -17.47 -6.50 -4.87
N LEU A 141 -17.13 -5.62 -3.94
CA LEU A 141 -16.72 -6.04 -2.60
C LEU A 141 -17.90 -6.47 -1.72
N ARG A 142 -19.16 -6.26 -2.14
CA ARG A 142 -20.40 -6.71 -1.47
C ARG A 142 -20.52 -6.32 0.01
N GLY A 143 -19.93 -5.18 0.36
CA GLY A 143 -19.86 -4.66 1.71
C GLY A 143 -18.72 -5.24 2.55
N HIS A 144 -17.91 -6.16 2.02
CA HIS A 144 -16.74 -6.71 2.69
C HIS A 144 -15.61 -5.69 2.82
N THR A 145 -14.71 -5.98 3.75
CA THR A 145 -13.56 -5.17 4.09
C THR A 145 -12.26 -5.81 3.60
N VAL A 146 -11.44 -5.02 2.92
CA VAL A 146 -10.03 -5.32 2.65
C VAL A 146 -9.18 -4.48 3.60
N SER A 147 -8.62 -5.12 4.62
CA SER A 147 -7.64 -4.50 5.51
C SER A 147 -6.24 -4.82 5.00
N ALA A 148 -5.46 -3.78 4.69
CA ALA A 148 -4.10 -3.96 4.20
C ALA A 148 -3.18 -2.99 4.92
N SER A 149 -1.91 -3.33 5.12
CA SER A 149 -0.86 -2.34 5.45
C SER A 149 -0.16 -1.80 4.20
N GLY A 150 -0.23 -2.54 3.10
CA GLY A 150 0.30 -2.19 1.79
C GLY A 150 -0.76 -1.55 0.89
N THR A 151 -1.02 -2.20 -0.25
CA THR A 151 -2.04 -1.78 -1.21
C THR A 151 -3.29 -2.64 -1.06
N GLY A 152 -4.49 -2.05 -1.07
CA GLY A 152 -5.74 -2.80 -1.07
C GLY A 152 -5.97 -3.46 -2.43
N VAL A 153 -6.24 -2.64 -3.45
CA VAL A 153 -6.46 -3.06 -4.83
C VAL A 153 -5.42 -2.41 -5.74
N SER A 154 -4.79 -3.19 -6.61
CA SER A 154 -3.95 -2.69 -7.70
C SER A 154 -4.42 -3.27 -9.02
N GLY A 155 -4.35 -2.50 -10.09
CA GLY A 155 -4.73 -2.98 -11.41
C GLY A 155 -4.12 -2.20 -12.56
N TYR A 156 -4.04 -2.85 -13.71
CA TYR A 156 -3.75 -2.23 -15.00
C TYR A 156 -4.64 -2.85 -16.09
N GLY A 157 -5.02 -2.04 -17.08
CA GLY A 157 -5.95 -2.44 -18.13
C GLY A 157 -6.90 -1.30 -18.49
N GLN A 158 -8.10 -1.65 -18.92
CA GLN A 158 -9.19 -0.73 -19.27
C GLN A 158 -10.51 -1.23 -18.67
N ASN A 159 -11.47 -0.34 -18.46
CA ASN A 159 -12.81 -0.64 -17.97
C ASN A 159 -12.78 -1.50 -16.69
N ILE A 160 -11.97 -1.09 -15.72
CA ILE A 160 -11.90 -1.70 -14.40
C ILE A 160 -12.81 -0.92 -13.46
N ARG A 161 -13.76 -1.60 -12.84
CA ARG A 161 -14.70 -1.03 -11.86
C ARG A 161 -14.48 -1.68 -10.49
N ILE A 162 -14.29 -0.87 -9.46
CA ILE A 162 -14.15 -1.31 -8.06
C ILE A 162 -15.24 -0.64 -7.24
N HIS A 163 -16.10 -1.43 -6.58
CA HIS A 163 -17.27 -0.86 -5.92
C HIS A 163 -17.82 -1.64 -4.72
N HIS A 164 -18.71 -0.97 -3.97
CA HIS A 164 -19.48 -1.48 -2.83
C HIS A 164 -18.65 -2.20 -1.75
N GLY A 165 -17.64 -1.54 -1.17
CA GLY A 165 -16.90 -2.16 -0.06
C GLY A 165 -16.09 -1.20 0.77
N ARG A 166 -15.20 -1.76 1.58
CA ARG A 166 -14.36 -1.01 2.51
C ARG A 166 -12.89 -1.34 2.32
N ILE A 167 -12.03 -0.32 2.35
CA ILE A 167 -10.58 -0.50 2.46
C ILE A 167 -10.08 0.22 3.71
N LYS A 168 -9.35 -0.50 4.56
CA LYS A 168 -8.93 -0.02 5.87
C LYS A 168 -7.42 -0.13 6.09
N SER A 169 -6.83 0.90 6.73
CA SER A 169 -5.43 0.97 7.19
C SER A 169 -4.36 0.82 6.11
N ALA A 170 -4.78 0.83 4.83
CA ALA A 170 -3.90 0.67 3.68
C ALA A 170 -3.00 1.90 3.51
N ARG A 171 -1.73 1.67 3.18
CA ARG A 171 -0.89 2.76 2.67
C ARG A 171 -1.51 3.33 1.39
N LEU A 172 -2.02 2.46 0.53
CA LEU A 172 -2.69 2.80 -0.71
C LEU A 172 -3.98 2.00 -0.86
N GLY A 173 -5.13 2.65 -0.98
CA GLY A 173 -6.42 1.98 -1.11
C GLY A 173 -6.58 1.28 -2.45
N VAL A 174 -6.81 2.06 -3.51
CA VAL A 174 -6.95 1.61 -4.89
C VAL A 174 -5.90 2.28 -5.77
N GLN A 175 -5.18 1.50 -6.57
CA GLN A 175 -4.26 1.98 -7.60
C GLN A 175 -4.60 1.38 -8.96
N LEU A 176 -5.07 2.19 -9.90
CA LEU A 176 -5.34 1.75 -11.27
C LEU A 176 -4.44 2.52 -12.23
N SER A 177 -3.67 1.79 -13.04
CA SER A 177 -2.65 2.38 -13.89
C SER A 177 -2.95 2.16 -15.37
N ASP A 178 -2.85 3.23 -16.14
CA ASP A 178 -2.67 3.16 -17.59
C ASP A 178 -1.33 2.49 -17.92
N LYS A 179 -1.30 1.68 -18.99
CA LYS A 179 -0.13 0.87 -19.33
C LYS A 179 1.05 1.77 -19.68
N GLY A 180 2.08 1.76 -18.82
CA GLY A 180 3.28 2.59 -18.97
C GLY A 180 3.24 3.91 -18.20
N ASN A 181 2.09 4.30 -17.65
CA ASN A 181 1.90 5.54 -16.89
C ASN A 181 1.44 5.22 -15.47
N SER A 182 2.37 4.95 -14.56
CA SER A 182 2.00 4.80 -13.14
C SER A 182 1.58 6.14 -12.56
N PRO A 183 0.43 6.24 -11.86
CA PRO A 183 0.03 7.48 -11.21
C PRO A 183 1.05 7.91 -10.12
N ALA A 184 1.85 6.98 -9.57
CA ALA A 184 2.87 7.34 -8.58
C ALA A 184 3.97 8.28 -9.10
N LEU A 185 4.17 8.33 -10.42
CA LEU A 185 5.11 9.26 -11.06
C LEU A 185 4.55 10.68 -11.24
N ALA A 186 3.27 10.88 -10.89
CA ALA A 186 2.55 12.15 -11.02
C ALA A 186 2.28 12.82 -9.66
N ALA A 187 2.99 12.42 -8.61
CA ALA A 187 2.85 13.04 -7.29
C ALA A 187 3.29 14.53 -7.30
N PRO A 188 2.75 15.35 -6.38
CA PRO A 188 3.19 16.73 -6.19
C PRO A 188 4.72 16.86 -6.07
N GLY A 189 5.29 17.89 -6.71
CA GLY A 189 6.73 18.19 -6.69
C GLY A 189 7.58 17.35 -7.65
N LEU A 190 7.01 16.33 -8.31
CA LEU A 190 7.72 15.61 -9.37
C LEU A 190 7.69 16.39 -10.70
N PRO A 191 8.77 16.38 -11.50
CA PRO A 191 8.85 17.13 -12.74
C PRO A 191 7.78 16.68 -13.74
N LEU A 192 7.23 17.63 -14.50
CA LEU A 192 6.30 17.36 -15.61
C LEU A 192 7.01 16.56 -16.69
N ASN A 193 6.46 15.39 -17.04
CA ASN A 193 6.83 14.72 -18.29
C ASN A 193 6.23 15.55 -19.42
N ALA A 194 7.02 15.91 -20.42
CA ALA A 194 6.61 16.89 -21.43
C ALA A 194 5.36 16.45 -22.22
N ASP A 195 5.18 15.14 -22.47
CA ASP A 195 4.11 14.64 -23.34
C ASP A 195 3.59 13.26 -22.90
N PRO A 196 2.84 13.16 -21.79
CA PRO A 196 2.24 11.88 -21.43
C PRO A 196 1.15 11.49 -22.43
N VAL A 197 1.30 10.30 -23.03
CA VAL A 197 0.27 9.70 -23.88
C VAL A 197 -0.63 8.84 -23.00
N PHE A 198 -1.88 9.23 -22.83
CA PHE A 198 -2.86 8.50 -22.03
C PHE A 198 -3.77 7.65 -22.92
N SER A 199 -3.98 6.39 -22.54
CA SER A 199 -5.04 5.57 -23.14
C SER A 199 -6.41 5.85 -22.53
N ASP A 200 -7.48 5.54 -23.27
CA ASP A 200 -8.85 5.51 -22.76
C ASP A 200 -9.01 4.36 -21.76
N THR A 201 -8.82 4.65 -20.47
CA THR A 201 -8.83 3.64 -19.41
C THR A 201 -10.24 3.41 -18.86
N GLY A 202 -11.05 4.45 -18.72
CA GLY A 202 -12.43 4.32 -18.25
C GLY A 202 -12.56 3.66 -16.88
N PHE A 203 -11.58 3.85 -15.98
CA PHE A 203 -11.61 3.26 -14.65
C PHE A 203 -12.74 3.87 -13.82
N VAL A 204 -13.35 3.05 -12.97
CA VAL A 204 -14.44 3.48 -12.09
C VAL A 204 -14.16 3.02 -10.66
N VAL A 205 -14.16 3.97 -9.73
CA VAL A 205 -14.13 3.68 -8.28
C VAL A 205 -15.34 4.35 -7.64
N GLU A 206 -16.29 3.54 -7.17
CA GLU A 206 -17.55 4.08 -6.67
C GLU A 206 -18.13 3.37 -5.45
N SER A 207 -18.88 4.12 -4.63
CA SER A 207 -19.57 3.58 -3.46
C SER A 207 -18.65 2.79 -2.52
N MET A 208 -17.40 3.25 -2.39
CA MET A 208 -16.39 2.69 -1.50
C MET A 208 -16.25 3.53 -0.23
N GLN A 209 -15.85 2.86 0.85
CA GLN A 209 -15.44 3.50 2.09
C GLN A 209 -13.96 3.24 2.35
N PHE A 210 -13.18 4.31 2.47
CA PHE A 210 -11.78 4.25 2.85
C PHE A 210 -11.63 4.78 4.27
N SER A 211 -10.89 4.08 5.12
CA SER A 211 -10.68 4.49 6.50
C SER A 211 -9.24 4.27 6.93
N ASP A 212 -8.64 5.30 7.53
CA ASP A 212 -7.25 5.27 8.00
C ASP A 212 -6.26 4.92 6.88
N VAL A 213 -6.53 5.37 5.66
CA VAL A 213 -5.65 5.11 4.51
C VAL A 213 -4.65 6.26 4.33
N GLY A 214 -3.43 5.96 3.84
CA GLY A 214 -2.47 7.01 3.49
C GLY A 214 -2.92 7.78 2.24
N THR A 215 -3.17 7.04 1.17
CA THR A 215 -3.81 7.51 -0.06
C THR A 215 -4.96 6.58 -0.40
N ALA A 216 -6.15 7.11 -0.65
CA ALA A 216 -7.32 6.29 -0.93
C ALA A 216 -7.33 5.80 -2.38
N ILE A 217 -7.12 6.70 -3.33
CA ILE A 217 -7.32 6.40 -4.76
C ILE A 217 -6.19 7.04 -5.57
N MET A 218 -5.55 6.26 -6.43
CA MET A 218 -4.66 6.74 -7.47
C MET A 218 -5.10 6.13 -8.81
N VAL A 219 -5.45 6.99 -9.77
CA VAL A 219 -5.83 6.56 -11.12
C VAL A 219 -4.98 7.30 -12.15
N SER A 220 -4.60 6.60 -13.21
CA SER A 220 -4.04 7.23 -14.42
C SER A 220 -4.77 6.81 -15.68
N GLY A 221 -4.68 7.64 -16.72
CA GLY A 221 -5.37 7.44 -18.00
C GLY A 221 -6.54 8.40 -18.20
N ARG A 222 -7.29 8.21 -19.28
CA ARG A 222 -8.37 9.10 -19.70
C ARG A 222 -9.75 8.57 -19.33
N GLY A 223 -10.67 9.49 -19.00
CA GLY A 223 -12.09 9.16 -18.84
C GLY A 223 -12.43 8.43 -17.55
N ASN A 224 -11.59 8.57 -16.51
CA ASN A 224 -11.78 7.89 -15.24
C ASN A 224 -12.91 8.54 -14.40
N MET A 225 -13.63 7.75 -13.63
CA MET A 225 -14.73 8.20 -12.77
C MET A 225 -14.48 7.78 -11.32
N VAL A 226 -14.48 8.75 -10.41
CA VAL A 226 -14.39 8.51 -8.96
C VAL A 226 -15.59 9.18 -8.30
N ARG A 227 -16.56 8.38 -7.84
CA ARG A 227 -17.81 8.95 -7.34
C ARG A 227 -18.44 8.26 -6.15
N ASP A 228 -19.22 9.01 -5.38
CA ASP A 228 -20.04 8.47 -4.30
C ASP A 228 -19.22 7.72 -3.23
N ASN A 229 -17.95 8.11 -3.03
CA ASN A 229 -17.04 7.49 -2.06
C ASN A 229 -16.99 8.28 -0.74
N THR A 230 -16.73 7.59 0.36
CA THR A 230 -16.35 8.19 1.64
C THR A 230 -14.88 7.91 1.91
N ILE A 231 -14.06 8.96 1.96
CA ILE A 231 -12.60 8.86 2.03
C ILE A 231 -12.10 9.42 3.36
N GLY A 232 -11.66 8.56 4.27
CA GLY A 232 -10.93 8.92 5.48
C GLY A 232 -9.44 8.71 5.30
N ALA A 233 -8.70 9.78 4.97
CA ALA A 233 -7.27 9.75 4.74
C ALA A 233 -6.50 10.27 5.96
N ASN A 234 -5.50 9.51 6.38
CA ASN A 234 -4.63 9.82 7.50
C ASN A 234 -3.21 10.11 7.00
N PHE A 235 -2.80 11.36 7.13
CA PHE A 235 -1.49 11.86 6.71
C PHE A 235 -0.43 11.74 7.80
N ASP A 236 -0.79 11.22 8.99
CA ASP A 236 0.15 11.05 10.10
C ASP A 236 1.03 9.82 9.86
N LYS A 237 2.12 10.02 9.13
CA LYS A 237 3.26 9.12 9.17
C LYS A 237 4.53 9.93 9.36
N LYS A 238 5.11 9.82 10.56
CA LYS A 238 6.45 10.29 10.95
C LYS A 238 7.59 9.88 9.97
N ASN A 239 7.31 9.01 8.99
CA ASN A 239 8.27 8.47 8.03
C ASN A 239 7.85 8.63 6.55
N SER A 240 6.81 9.40 6.19
CA SER A 240 6.50 9.59 4.76
C SER A 240 7.34 10.69 4.15
N THR A 241 8.24 10.30 3.25
CA THR A 241 9.01 11.24 2.40
C THR A 241 8.24 11.68 1.15
N GLY A 242 7.01 11.20 0.97
CA GLY A 242 6.18 11.49 -0.19
C GLY A 242 5.10 12.54 0.10
N ALA A 243 4.50 13.07 -0.96
CA ALA A 243 3.37 13.98 -0.85
C ALA A 243 2.17 13.32 -0.17
N HIS A 244 1.51 14.05 0.73
CA HIS A 244 0.29 13.61 1.39
C HIS A 244 -0.92 13.93 0.50
N LEU A 245 -1.60 12.90 0.01
CA LEU A 245 -2.78 13.09 -0.83
C LEU A 245 -3.80 11.98 -0.63
N ALA A 246 -5.08 12.33 -0.59
CA ALA A 246 -6.16 11.36 -0.46
C ALA A 246 -6.56 10.76 -1.83
N LEU A 247 -6.61 11.58 -2.88
CA LEU A 247 -6.91 11.16 -4.24
C LEU A 247 -5.92 11.78 -5.24
N LEU A 248 -5.38 10.95 -6.14
CA LEU A 248 -4.60 11.37 -7.31
C LEU A 248 -5.31 10.96 -8.60
N SER A 249 -5.53 11.93 -9.49
CA SER A 249 -5.94 11.68 -10.88
C SER A 249 -4.87 12.18 -11.83
N TYR A 250 -4.33 11.26 -12.64
CA TYR A 250 -3.28 11.55 -13.63
C TYR A 250 -3.77 11.25 -15.05
N GLY A 251 -4.25 12.26 -15.75
CA GLY A 251 -4.79 12.14 -17.10
C GLY A 251 -6.13 12.86 -17.28
N PRO A 252 -6.54 13.08 -18.54
CA PRO A 252 -7.60 14.02 -18.90
C PRO A 252 -9.01 13.45 -18.75
N ALA A 253 -9.99 14.34 -18.78
CA ALA A 253 -11.42 14.06 -18.83
C ALA A 253 -11.93 13.16 -17.69
N ALA A 254 -11.36 13.28 -16.50
CA ALA A 254 -11.86 12.57 -15.33
C ALA A 254 -13.14 13.21 -14.78
N ARG A 255 -13.97 12.43 -14.09
CA ARG A 255 -15.12 12.92 -13.33
C ARG A 255 -14.99 12.50 -11.87
N ILE A 256 -14.77 13.47 -10.99
CA ILE A 256 -14.59 13.25 -9.54
C ILE A 256 -15.76 13.90 -8.83
N GLU A 257 -16.76 13.09 -8.43
CA GLU A 257 -18.05 13.63 -8.02
C GLU A 257 -18.66 13.03 -6.77
N ARG A 258 -19.36 13.87 -5.98
CA ARG A 258 -20.15 13.42 -4.81
C ARG A 258 -19.34 12.58 -3.81
N ASN A 259 -18.05 12.83 -3.70
CA ASN A 259 -17.20 12.19 -2.71
C ASN A 259 -17.19 13.01 -1.42
N THR A 260 -17.11 12.32 -0.29
CA THR A 260 -16.92 12.93 1.02
C THR A 260 -15.52 12.62 1.54
N PHE A 261 -14.70 13.64 1.75
CA PHE A 261 -13.34 13.52 2.26
C PHE A 261 -13.27 13.95 3.73
N ARG A 262 -12.53 13.18 4.52
CA ARG A 262 -12.14 13.48 5.90
C ARG A 262 -10.64 13.34 6.00
N LEU A 263 -9.96 14.48 6.11
CA LEU A 263 -8.50 14.55 6.19
C LEU A 263 -8.06 14.70 7.64
N SER A 264 -7.05 13.94 8.07
CA SER A 264 -6.50 14.02 9.42
C SER A 264 -5.00 13.75 9.44
N GLY A 265 -4.36 14.10 10.55
CA GLY A 265 -2.99 13.66 10.83
C GLY A 265 -1.88 14.39 10.07
N LEU A 266 -2.17 15.51 9.39
CA LEU A 266 -1.14 16.25 8.68
C LEU A 266 -0.09 16.81 9.66
N ALA A 267 1.18 16.49 9.41
CA ALA A 267 2.29 17.01 10.20
C ALA A 267 2.44 18.53 10.02
N SER A 268 2.87 19.23 11.07
CA SER A 268 3.10 20.67 11.02
C SER A 268 4.11 21.03 9.94
N GLY A 269 3.77 22.00 9.08
CA GLY A 269 4.61 22.47 7.98
C GLY A 269 4.58 21.61 6.72
N ALA A 270 3.82 20.51 6.70
CA ALA A 270 3.60 19.70 5.51
C ALA A 270 2.35 20.17 4.74
N ASN A 271 2.31 19.88 3.44
CA ASN A 271 1.13 20.08 2.60
C ASN A 271 0.38 18.76 2.40
N GLY A 272 -0.95 18.80 2.50
CA GLY A 272 -1.84 17.65 2.32
C GLY A 272 -3.01 17.96 1.39
N TYR A 273 -3.16 17.18 0.32
CA TYR A 273 -4.17 17.39 -0.71
C TYR A 273 -5.37 16.46 -0.51
N ALA A 274 -6.60 17.00 -0.57
CA ALA A 274 -7.78 16.15 -0.71
C ALA A 274 -7.79 15.47 -2.09
N MET A 275 -7.56 16.29 -3.12
CA MET A 275 -7.45 15.87 -4.51
C MET A 275 -6.23 16.52 -5.14
N TYR A 276 -5.45 15.75 -5.88
CA TYR A 276 -4.39 16.27 -6.74
C TYR A 276 -4.65 15.80 -8.17
N LEU A 277 -4.67 16.76 -9.10
CA LEU A 277 -5.00 16.57 -10.50
C LEU A 277 -3.80 16.96 -11.33
N ARG A 278 -3.40 16.08 -12.24
CA ARG A 278 -2.25 16.33 -13.10
C ARG A 278 -2.51 15.87 -14.52
N SER A 279 -2.14 16.71 -15.49
CA SER A 279 -2.47 16.50 -16.90
C SER A 279 -3.96 16.17 -17.08
N ALA A 280 -4.80 16.89 -16.35
CA ALA A 280 -6.20 16.57 -16.11
C ALA A 280 -7.16 17.38 -16.98
N ASP A 281 -6.79 17.65 -18.24
CA ASP A 281 -7.53 18.58 -19.09
C ASP A 281 -8.99 18.15 -19.24
N GLY A 282 -9.93 19.10 -19.09
CA GLY A 282 -11.37 18.83 -19.17
C GLY A 282 -11.93 17.98 -18.01
N THR A 283 -11.17 17.81 -16.92
CA THR A 283 -11.66 17.12 -15.72
C THR A 283 -12.70 17.94 -15.00
N VAL A 284 -13.76 17.27 -14.52
CA VAL A 284 -14.81 17.87 -13.70
C VAL A 284 -14.68 17.37 -12.26
N VAL A 285 -14.58 18.31 -11.32
CA VAL A 285 -14.64 18.06 -9.88
C VAL A 285 -15.94 18.66 -9.36
N GLY A 286 -16.94 17.81 -9.13
CA GLY A 286 -18.31 18.26 -8.88
C GLY A 286 -18.93 17.74 -7.58
N ASN A 287 -19.54 18.61 -6.78
CA ASN A 287 -20.36 18.23 -5.63
C ASN A 287 -19.61 17.43 -4.55
N ASN A 288 -18.30 17.66 -4.38
CA ASN A 288 -17.51 17.01 -3.35
C ASN A 288 -17.56 17.79 -2.03
N ASN A 289 -17.44 17.08 -0.91
CA ASN A 289 -17.40 17.67 0.43
C ASN A 289 -16.08 17.28 1.11
N VAL A 290 -15.19 18.24 1.33
CA VAL A 290 -13.91 18.03 1.99
C VAL A 290 -13.96 18.67 3.37
N ARG A 291 -13.59 17.89 4.39
CA ARG A 291 -13.48 18.35 5.79
C ARG A 291 -12.16 17.95 6.41
N THR A 292 -11.57 18.84 7.19
CA THR A 292 -10.39 18.57 8.01
C THR A 292 -10.78 18.25 9.45
N GLY A 293 -10.16 17.24 10.06
CA GLY A 293 -10.55 16.75 11.38
C GLY A 293 -10.21 17.67 12.56
N PHE A 294 -9.12 18.45 12.49
CA PHE A 294 -8.63 19.25 13.63
C PHE A 294 -8.00 20.59 13.24
N SER A 295 -7.21 20.62 12.16
CA SER A 295 -6.58 21.85 11.67
C SER A 295 -6.70 21.92 10.16
N ARG A 296 -6.95 23.13 9.67
CA ARG A 296 -6.88 23.46 8.24
C ARG A 296 -5.44 23.65 7.77
N THR A 297 -4.49 23.96 8.67
CA THR A 297 -3.12 24.32 8.30
C THR A 297 -2.45 23.25 7.44
N GLY A 298 -1.85 23.64 6.33
CA GLY A 298 -1.21 22.80 5.32
C GLY A 298 -2.17 22.07 4.39
N THR A 299 -3.49 22.17 4.58
CA THR A 299 -4.46 21.40 3.78
C THR A 299 -4.92 22.15 2.53
N ILE A 300 -4.96 21.43 1.42
CA ILE A 300 -5.34 21.92 0.11
C ILE A 300 -6.52 21.07 -0.39
N GLY A 301 -7.60 21.72 -0.80
CA GLY A 301 -8.77 21.03 -1.34
C GLY A 301 -8.44 20.35 -2.66
N VAL A 302 -8.09 21.15 -3.68
CA VAL A 302 -7.71 20.67 -5.02
C VAL A 302 -6.36 21.27 -5.42
N GLY A 303 -5.35 20.43 -5.62
CA GLY A 303 -4.12 20.81 -6.30
C GLY A 303 -4.19 20.48 -7.79
N VAL A 304 -3.77 21.39 -8.66
CA VAL A 304 -3.76 21.21 -10.12
C VAL A 304 -2.37 21.49 -10.66
N SER A 305 -1.86 20.60 -11.52
CA SER A 305 -0.54 20.75 -12.13
C SER A 305 -0.51 20.36 -13.60
N GLY A 306 0.17 21.17 -14.42
CA GLY A 306 0.30 21.00 -15.86
C GLY A 306 -1.03 20.68 -16.55
N THR A 307 -2.08 21.45 -16.26
CA THR A 307 -3.45 21.17 -16.73
C THR A 307 -4.22 22.44 -17.07
N THR A 308 -5.02 22.42 -18.13
CA THR A 308 -5.97 23.49 -18.48
C THR A 308 -7.43 23.00 -18.49
N GLY A 309 -8.36 23.85 -18.08
CA GLY A 309 -9.80 23.58 -18.20
C GLY A 309 -10.33 22.57 -17.18
N VAL A 310 -9.87 22.66 -15.93
CA VAL A 310 -10.46 21.91 -14.81
C VAL A 310 -11.68 22.65 -14.27
N VAL A 311 -12.84 22.02 -14.38
CA VAL A 311 -14.10 22.60 -13.93
C VAL A 311 -14.39 22.20 -12.49
N LEU A 312 -14.50 23.20 -11.59
CA LEU A 312 -14.90 23.00 -10.20
C LEU A 312 -16.35 23.43 -9.97
N GLU A 313 -17.23 22.49 -9.64
CA GLU A 313 -18.66 22.75 -9.49
C GLU A 313 -19.18 22.34 -8.11
N SER A 314 -19.86 23.25 -7.42
CA SER A 314 -20.65 22.94 -6.21
C SER A 314 -19.88 22.19 -5.10
N ASN A 315 -18.56 22.40 -4.99
CA ASN A 315 -17.75 21.76 -3.97
C ASN A 315 -17.82 22.54 -2.64
N THR A 316 -17.83 21.81 -1.52
CA THR A 316 -17.61 22.37 -0.18
C THR A 316 -16.22 21.99 0.29
N LEU A 317 -15.30 22.97 0.36
CA LEU A 317 -13.89 22.73 0.69
C LEU A 317 -13.52 23.42 2.00
N ASP A 318 -13.58 22.66 3.10
CA ASP A 318 -13.18 23.11 4.44
C ASP A 318 -11.69 22.79 4.66
N THR A 319 -10.83 23.55 3.97
CA THR A 319 -9.35 23.43 3.97
C THR A 319 -8.68 24.80 4.14
N GLU A 320 -7.35 24.88 4.32
CA GLU A 320 -6.65 26.18 4.36
C GLU A 320 -6.67 26.86 3.00
N LYS A 321 -6.32 26.12 1.94
CA LYS A 321 -6.48 26.55 0.56
C LYS A 321 -7.56 25.72 -0.11
N ALA A 322 -8.53 26.36 -0.75
CA ALA A 322 -9.51 25.65 -1.55
C ALA A 322 -8.85 25.02 -2.78
N VAL A 323 -8.02 25.80 -3.49
CA VAL A 323 -7.34 25.39 -4.72
C VAL A 323 -5.88 25.87 -4.70
N GLU A 324 -4.99 25.06 -5.25
CA GLU A 324 -3.61 25.42 -5.56
C GLU A 324 -3.30 25.05 -7.02
N LEU A 325 -2.75 25.99 -7.79
CA LEU A 325 -2.38 25.83 -9.19
C LEU A 325 -0.87 26.02 -9.34
N ASP A 326 -0.23 25.25 -10.22
CA ASP A 326 1.10 25.63 -10.72
C ASP A 326 1.01 26.66 -11.85
N ASP A 327 2.16 27.25 -12.22
CA ASP A 327 2.23 28.31 -13.25
C ASP A 327 1.75 27.87 -14.64
N ALA A 328 1.70 26.56 -14.88
CA ALA A 328 1.26 25.96 -16.14
C ALA A 328 -0.22 25.55 -16.13
N SER A 329 -0.96 25.87 -15.04
CA SER A 329 -2.31 25.38 -14.84
C SER A 329 -3.39 26.47 -14.85
N SER A 330 -4.59 26.10 -15.29
CA SER A 330 -5.79 26.94 -15.20
C SER A 330 -7.04 26.11 -14.91
N LEU A 331 -8.02 26.75 -14.25
CA LEU A 331 -9.39 26.23 -14.10
C LEU A 331 -10.21 26.54 -15.36
#